data_AF-A0AA90JA96-F1
#
_entry.id   AF-A0AA90JA96-F1
#
_cell.length_a   1.000
_cell.length_b   1.000
_cell.length_c   1.000
_cell.angle_alpha   90.00
_cell.angle_beta   90.00
_cell.angle_gamma   90.00
#
_symmetry.space_group_name_H-M   'P 1'
#
loop_
_entity.id
_entity.type
_entity.pdbx_description
1 polymer ?
#
loop_
_entity_poly.entity_id
_entity_poly.type
_entity_poly.pdbx_seq_one_letter_code
_entity_poly.pdbx_strand_id
1 'polypeptide(L)'
;MARPRQPVDLLLVKGKKNLTKQEIEERRKQEIKAPSDKIKAPSYLPKDLKREFKKIADELKNIGIMTNLDVDALARFLYSRKLYLQVTDQLLEQGPMKTIVVKDVDEQGNIVGEKEKTVVNEAYSDLLINQDKLFKQCRQASSDLGLTISSRCKLVIPKKDDDKPKSKEEERFGGRM
;
A
#
# COMPACT_ATOMS: atom_id res chain seq x y z
N MET A 1 17.59 18.78 18.68
CA MET A 1 16.65 17.62 18.61
C MET A 1 17.41 16.38 18.15
N ALA A 2 17.32 15.27 18.89
CA ALA A 2 17.96 14.01 18.50
C ALA A 2 17.30 13.45 17.23
N ARG A 3 18.10 13.10 16.22
CA ARG A 3 17.58 12.49 14.98
C ARG A 3 16.97 11.10 15.29
N PRO A 4 15.88 10.70 14.61
CA PRO A 4 15.27 9.39 14.81
C PRO A 4 16.30 8.28 14.56
N ARG A 5 16.25 7.22 15.38
CA ARG A 5 17.12 6.05 15.23
C ARG A 5 16.86 5.39 13.87
N GLN A 6 17.94 5.02 13.19
CA GLN A 6 17.92 4.33 11.90
C GLN A 6 18.48 2.91 12.10
N PRO A 7 18.00 1.91 11.34
CA PRO A 7 18.58 0.58 11.33
C PRO A 7 20.08 0.63 11.02
N VAL A 8 20.84 -0.25 11.64
CA VAL A 8 22.30 -0.36 11.53
C VAL A 8 22.70 -0.55 10.07
N ASP A 9 22.01 -1.42 9.35
CA ASP A 9 22.35 -1.70 7.96
C ASP A 9 22.18 -0.46 7.07
N LEU A 10 21.18 0.39 7.35
CA LEU A 10 21.01 1.68 6.66
C LEU A 10 22.15 2.65 6.98
N LEU A 11 22.66 2.66 8.22
CA LEU A 11 23.81 3.48 8.62
C LEU A 11 25.09 3.01 7.93
N LEU A 12 25.30 1.70 7.84
CA LEU A 12 26.46 1.08 7.20
C LEU A 12 26.52 1.34 5.69
N VAL A 13 25.38 1.40 5.02
CA VAL A 13 25.28 1.74 3.59
C VAL A 13 25.50 3.23 3.36
N LYS A 14 24.94 4.10 4.21
CA LYS A 14 25.13 5.56 4.07
C LYS A 14 26.58 6.00 4.26
N GLY A 15 27.45 5.17 4.88
CA GLY A 15 28.87 5.47 5.09
C GLY A 15 29.15 6.64 6.04
N LYS A 16 28.13 7.15 6.74
CA LYS A 16 28.24 8.36 7.58
C LYS A 16 28.75 8.09 9.00
N LYS A 17 29.00 6.83 9.36
CA LYS A 17 29.46 6.43 10.70
C LYS A 17 30.46 5.28 10.62
N ASN A 18 31.62 5.47 11.24
CA ASN A 18 32.59 4.41 11.48
C ASN A 18 32.22 3.73 12.80
N LEU A 19 31.32 2.75 12.72
CA LEU A 19 30.92 1.95 13.88
C LEU A 19 31.90 0.78 14.07
N THR A 20 32.24 0.48 15.31
CA THR A 20 33.06 -0.71 15.62
C THR A 20 32.24 -1.99 15.45
N LYS A 21 32.91 -3.16 15.33
CA LYS A 21 32.23 -4.47 15.25
C LYS A 21 31.31 -4.71 16.45
N GLN A 22 31.75 -4.33 17.65
CA GLN A 22 30.98 -4.44 18.90
C GLN A 22 29.75 -3.51 18.89
N GLU A 23 29.91 -2.25 18.48
CA GLU A 23 28.78 -1.31 18.39
C GLU A 23 27.71 -1.74 17.38
N ILE A 24 28.12 -2.33 16.26
CA ILE A 24 27.20 -2.90 15.25
C ILE A 24 26.37 -4.02 15.88
N GLU A 25 27.02 -4.93 16.61
CA GLU A 25 26.35 -6.06 17.23
C GLU A 25 25.38 -5.64 18.34
N GLU A 26 25.80 -4.72 19.21
CA GLU A 26 24.93 -4.14 20.25
C GLU A 26 23.70 -3.46 19.66
N ARG A 27 23.88 -2.67 18.60
CA ARG A 27 22.75 -2.01 17.94
C ARG A 27 21.82 -3.02 17.28
N ARG A 28 22.35 -4.06 16.62
CA ARG A 28 21.52 -5.14 16.04
C ARG A 28 20.73 -5.91 17.10
N LYS A 29 21.30 -6.12 18.29
CA LYS A 29 20.59 -6.73 19.43
C LYS A 29 19.49 -5.82 19.99
N GLN A 30 19.68 -4.51 19.95
CA GLN A 30 18.70 -3.51 20.38
C GLN A 30 17.62 -3.22 19.33
N GLU A 31 17.78 -3.68 18.08
CA GLU A 31 16.77 -3.48 17.03
C GLU A 31 15.54 -4.34 17.28
N ILE A 32 14.40 -3.67 17.41
CA ILE A 32 13.10 -4.32 17.53
C ILE A 32 12.75 -4.94 16.18
N LYS A 33 12.55 -6.27 16.17
CA LYS A 33 12.04 -7.00 15.01
C LYS A 33 10.64 -7.54 15.34
N ALA A 34 9.66 -7.14 14.55
CA ALA A 34 8.31 -7.66 14.70
C ALA A 34 8.24 -9.11 14.14
N PRO A 35 7.52 -10.02 14.81
CA PRO A 35 7.33 -11.39 14.32
C PRO A 35 6.54 -11.43 13.00
N SER A 36 6.81 -12.45 12.17
CA SER A 36 6.19 -12.66 10.84
C SER A 36 5.64 -14.09 10.63
N ASP A 37 5.39 -14.79 11.74
CA ASP A 37 4.95 -16.19 11.80
C ASP A 37 3.42 -16.38 11.63
N LYS A 38 2.61 -15.35 11.93
CA LYS A 38 1.13 -15.42 11.98
C LYS A 38 0.45 -14.57 10.92
N ILE A 39 1.07 -14.40 9.76
CA ILE A 39 0.49 -13.67 8.63
C ILE A 39 -0.59 -14.54 7.99
N LYS A 40 -1.85 -14.27 8.32
CA LYS A 40 -3.03 -14.95 7.78
C LYS A 40 -4.13 -13.94 7.47
N ALA A 41 -4.90 -14.22 6.43
CA ALA A 41 -6.02 -13.37 6.06
C ALA A 41 -7.08 -13.36 7.19
N PRO A 42 -7.53 -12.18 7.65
CA PRO A 42 -8.59 -12.07 8.65
C PRO A 42 -9.87 -12.82 8.27
N SER A 43 -10.58 -13.31 9.28
CA SER A 43 -11.81 -14.10 9.11
C SER A 43 -12.92 -13.34 8.39
N TYR A 44 -13.01 -12.02 8.64
CA TYR A 44 -14.01 -11.14 8.05
C TYR A 44 -13.83 -10.91 6.54
N LEU A 45 -12.65 -11.20 5.97
CA LEU A 45 -12.44 -11.04 4.53
C LEU A 45 -13.27 -12.06 3.71
N PRO A 46 -13.97 -11.59 2.66
CA PRO A 46 -14.57 -12.44 1.63
C PRO A 46 -13.55 -13.36 0.95
N LYS A 47 -14.03 -14.47 0.36
CA LYS A 47 -13.17 -15.53 -0.24
C LYS A 47 -12.30 -15.02 -1.39
N ASP A 48 -12.80 -14.09 -2.21
CA ASP A 48 -12.02 -13.38 -3.23
C ASP A 48 -10.90 -12.55 -2.60
N LEU A 49 -11.20 -11.74 -1.58
CA LEU A 49 -10.18 -10.92 -0.93
C LEU A 49 -9.16 -11.74 -0.13
N LYS A 50 -9.55 -12.88 0.46
CA LYS A 50 -8.61 -13.82 1.11
C LYS A 50 -7.57 -14.37 0.13
N ARG A 51 -7.97 -14.63 -1.11
CA ARG A 51 -7.05 -15.10 -2.17
C ARG A 51 -6.04 -14.00 -2.52
N GLU A 52 -6.52 -12.78 -2.71
CA GLU A 52 -5.67 -11.62 -3.00
C GLU A 52 -4.74 -11.25 -1.83
N PHE A 53 -5.25 -11.33 -0.60
CA PHE A 53 -4.44 -11.17 0.62
C PHE A 53 -3.27 -12.13 0.62
N LYS A 54 -3.53 -13.42 0.39
CA LYS A 54 -2.48 -14.44 0.42
C LYS A 54 -1.40 -14.15 -0.61
N LYS A 55 -1.77 -13.85 -1.86
CA LYS A 55 -0.81 -13.52 -2.93
C LYS A 55 0.12 -12.37 -2.53
N ILE A 56 -0.46 -11.24 -2.12
CA ILE A 56 0.32 -10.04 -1.76
C ILE A 56 1.14 -10.30 -0.50
N ALA A 57 0.56 -10.96 0.50
CA ALA A 57 1.26 -11.26 1.74
C ALA A 57 2.47 -12.17 1.53
N ASP A 58 2.34 -13.18 0.67
CA ASP A 58 3.43 -14.09 0.31
C ASP A 58 4.57 -13.31 -0.38
N GLU A 59 4.26 -12.42 -1.32
CA GLU A 59 5.26 -11.55 -1.97
C GLU A 59 5.97 -10.63 -0.97
N LEU A 60 5.22 -9.95 -0.09
CA LEU A 60 5.77 -9.04 0.91
C LEU A 60 6.60 -9.78 1.97
N LYS A 61 6.21 -11.00 2.32
CA LYS A 61 6.96 -11.88 3.23
C LYS A 61 8.28 -12.35 2.59
N ASN A 62 8.26 -12.69 1.29
CA ASN A 62 9.46 -13.10 0.56
C ASN A 62 10.54 -12.01 0.52
N ILE A 63 10.14 -10.74 0.43
CA ILE A 63 11.07 -9.60 0.48
C ILE A 63 11.35 -9.11 1.92
N GLY A 64 10.75 -9.76 2.94
CA GLY A 64 11.05 -9.52 4.35
C GLY A 64 10.46 -8.23 4.93
N ILE A 65 9.44 -7.64 4.32
CA ILE A 65 8.86 -6.36 4.78
C ILE A 65 7.48 -6.51 5.43
N MET A 66 6.89 -7.70 5.44
CA MET A 66 5.60 -7.96 6.11
C MET A 66 5.78 -8.68 7.44
N THR A 67 5.02 -8.24 8.43
CA THR A 67 5.00 -8.76 9.80
C THR A 67 3.56 -9.04 10.22
N ASN A 68 3.39 -9.63 11.41
CA ASN A 68 2.06 -9.89 11.99
C ASN A 68 1.25 -8.60 12.20
N LEU A 69 1.92 -7.45 12.37
CA LEU A 69 1.27 -6.16 12.61
C LEU A 69 0.61 -5.58 11.34
N ASP A 70 1.07 -6.01 10.16
CA ASP A 70 0.64 -5.45 8.88
C ASP A 70 -0.62 -6.13 8.31
N VAL A 71 -1.11 -7.18 8.98
CA VAL A 71 -2.26 -7.99 8.56
C VAL A 71 -3.50 -7.12 8.35
N ASP A 72 -3.87 -6.29 9.33
CA ASP A 72 -5.05 -5.44 9.20
C ASP A 72 -4.85 -4.31 8.19
N ALA A 73 -3.61 -3.79 8.05
CA ALA A 73 -3.30 -2.76 7.06
C ALA A 73 -3.51 -3.30 5.63
N LEU A 74 -3.03 -4.52 5.35
CA LEU A 74 -3.26 -5.18 4.06
C LEU A 74 -4.74 -5.50 3.83
N ALA A 75 -5.46 -5.94 4.86
CA ALA A 75 -6.91 -6.19 4.76
C ALA A 75 -7.70 -4.91 4.42
N ARG A 76 -7.40 -3.79 5.08
CA ARG A 76 -8.02 -2.48 4.78
C ARG A 76 -7.72 -2.01 3.36
N PHE A 77 -6.47 -2.16 2.92
CA PHE A 77 -6.09 -1.86 1.53
C PHE A 77 -6.94 -2.63 0.52
N LEU A 78 -7.13 -3.94 0.74
CA LEU A 78 -7.91 -4.78 -0.16
C LEU A 78 -9.39 -4.39 -0.21
N TYR A 79 -9.98 -4.00 0.92
CA TYR A 79 -11.34 -3.50 0.96
C TYR A 79 -11.49 -2.17 0.21
N SER A 80 -10.61 -1.20 0.50
CA SER A 80 -10.63 0.09 -0.20
C SER A 80 -10.43 -0.10 -1.70
N ARG A 81 -9.55 -1.02 -2.12
CA ARG A 81 -9.35 -1.36 -3.55
C ARG A 81 -10.60 -1.95 -4.17
N LYS A 82 -11.28 -2.87 -3.48
CA LYS A 82 -12.53 -3.48 -3.96
C LYS A 82 -13.63 -2.43 -4.13
N LEU A 83 -13.84 -1.59 -3.13
CA LEU A 83 -14.83 -0.51 -3.18
C LEU A 83 -14.50 0.49 -4.28
N TYR A 84 -13.22 0.84 -4.46
CA TYR A 84 -12.78 1.73 -5.55
C TYR A 84 -13.18 1.18 -6.92
N LEU A 85 -12.95 -0.12 -7.16
CA LEU A 85 -13.33 -0.75 -8.41
C LEU A 85 -14.86 -0.73 -8.60
N GLN A 86 -15.63 -1.09 -7.57
CA GLN A 86 -17.10 -1.06 -7.65
C GLN A 86 -17.66 0.33 -7.95
N VAL A 87 -17.14 1.38 -7.30
CA VAL A 87 -17.56 2.76 -7.58
C VAL A 87 -17.12 3.20 -8.98
N THR A 88 -15.94 2.77 -9.42
CA THR A 88 -15.45 3.07 -10.78
C THR A 88 -16.32 2.41 -11.84
N ASP A 89 -16.72 1.16 -11.64
CA ASP A 89 -17.61 0.45 -12.54
C ASP A 89 -18.97 1.16 -12.64
N GLN A 90 -19.53 1.62 -11.51
CA GLN A 90 -20.77 2.40 -11.50
C GLN A 90 -20.65 3.75 -12.21
N LEU A 91 -19.51 4.45 -12.06
CA LEU A 91 -19.24 5.69 -12.78
C LEU A 91 -19.20 5.46 -14.29
N LEU A 92 -18.54 4.38 -14.73
CA LEU A 92 -18.44 4.03 -16.15
C LEU A 92 -19.80 3.63 -16.75
N GLU A 93 -20.65 2.95 -15.97
CA GLU A 93 -21.97 2.52 -16.41
C GLU A 93 -22.97 3.68 -16.50
N GLN A 94 -23.02 4.55 -15.49
CA GLN A 94 -24.03 5.62 -15.43
C GLN A 94 -23.69 6.82 -16.30
N GLY A 95 -22.40 7.16 -16.40
CA GLY A 95 -21.94 8.39 -17.04
C GLY A 95 -22.42 9.68 -16.36
N PRO A 96 -21.87 10.84 -16.79
CA PRO A 96 -22.17 12.14 -16.20
C PRO A 96 -23.54 12.70 -16.60
N MET A 97 -24.17 12.13 -17.62
CA MET A 97 -25.45 12.58 -18.18
C MET A 97 -26.45 11.43 -18.18
N LYS A 98 -27.72 11.73 -17.93
CA LYS A 98 -28.83 10.78 -18.04
C LYS A 98 -29.93 11.33 -18.93
N THR A 99 -30.59 10.46 -19.68
CA THR A 99 -31.77 10.81 -20.47
C THR A 99 -33.00 10.68 -19.59
N ILE A 100 -33.83 11.73 -19.53
CA ILE A 100 -35.14 11.72 -18.88
C ILE A 100 -36.22 12.02 -19.91
N VAL A 101 -37.38 11.41 -19.73
CA VAL A 101 -38.57 11.73 -20.52
C VAL A 101 -39.32 12.84 -19.81
N VAL A 102 -39.43 14.00 -20.46
CA VAL A 102 -40.22 15.14 -19.99
C VAL A 102 -41.56 15.11 -20.70
N LYS A 103 -42.64 15.15 -19.93
CA LYS A 103 -44.01 15.23 -20.45
C LYS A 103 -44.36 16.69 -20.68
N ASP A 104 -44.71 17.02 -21.92
CA ASP A 104 -45.31 18.30 -22.26
C ASP A 104 -46.78 18.28 -21.82
N VAL A 105 -47.19 19.26 -21.02
CA VAL A 105 -48.57 19.41 -20.50
C VAL A 105 -49.22 20.67 -21.07
N ASP A 106 -50.49 20.59 -21.45
CA ASP A 106 -51.28 21.75 -21.87
C ASP A 106 -51.73 22.61 -20.66
N GLU A 107 -52.40 23.73 -20.94
CA GLU A 107 -52.96 24.64 -19.94
C GLU A 107 -54.02 23.98 -19.04
N GLN A 108 -54.52 22.80 -19.42
CA GLN A 108 -55.55 22.02 -18.70
C GLN A 108 -54.94 20.83 -17.94
N GLY A 109 -53.62 20.63 -18.02
CA GLY A 109 -52.89 19.55 -17.34
C GLY A 109 -52.90 18.21 -18.07
N ASN A 110 -53.38 18.12 -19.32
CA ASN A 110 -53.31 16.90 -20.12
C ASN A 110 -51.92 16.76 -20.76
N ILE A 111 -51.42 15.52 -20.84
CA ILE A 111 -50.12 15.21 -21.45
C ILE A 111 -50.29 15.29 -22.98
N VAL A 112 -49.63 16.27 -23.61
CA VAL A 112 -49.71 16.57 -25.05
C VAL A 112 -48.56 15.92 -25.83
N GLY A 113 -47.48 15.54 -25.16
CA GLY A 113 -46.34 14.87 -25.78
C GLY A 113 -45.29 14.43 -24.78
N GLU A 114 -44.38 13.56 -25.23
CA GLU A 114 -43.20 13.14 -24.48
C GLU A 114 -41.94 13.53 -25.26
N LYS A 115 -40.99 14.18 -24.61
CA LYS A 115 -39.69 14.54 -25.19
C LYS A 115 -38.57 13.98 -24.35
N GLU A 116 -37.59 13.39 -25.01
CA GLU A 116 -36.34 12.99 -24.36
C GLU A 116 -35.44 14.20 -24.17
N LYS A 117 -34.97 14.40 -22.93
CA LYS A 117 -34.03 15.46 -22.58
C LYS A 117 -32.85 14.87 -21.83
N THR A 118 -31.65 15.19 -22.29
CA THR A 118 -30.42 14.84 -21.60
C THR A 118 -30.15 15.85 -20.49
N VAL A 119 -30.02 15.37 -19.26
CA VAL A 119 -29.74 16.18 -18.07
C VAL A 119 -28.53 15.65 -17.33
N VAL A 120 -27.96 16.44 -16.43
CA VAL A 120 -26.82 16.02 -15.60
C VAL A 120 -27.26 14.93 -14.63
N ASN A 121 -26.42 13.91 -14.46
CA ASN A 121 -26.61 12.90 -13.43
C ASN A 121 -26.08 13.43 -12.09
N GLU A 122 -26.97 13.90 -11.23
CA GLU A 122 -26.61 14.47 -9.91
C GLU A 122 -25.82 13.49 -9.04
N ALA A 123 -26.16 12.19 -9.08
CA ALA A 123 -25.47 11.15 -8.30
C ALA A 123 -24.03 10.89 -8.78
N TYR A 124 -23.70 11.26 -10.03
CA TYR A 124 -22.36 11.06 -10.59
C TYR A 124 -21.30 11.85 -9.83
N SER A 125 -21.63 13.07 -9.39
CA SER A 125 -20.72 13.91 -8.62
C SER A 125 -20.33 13.26 -7.29
N ASP A 126 -21.31 12.69 -6.58
CA ASP A 126 -21.08 12.01 -5.29
C ASP A 126 -20.25 10.74 -5.47
N LEU A 127 -20.53 9.96 -6.51
CA LEU A 127 -19.74 8.78 -6.85
C LEU A 127 -18.29 9.16 -7.17
N LEU A 128 -18.07 10.26 -7.91
CA LEU A 128 -16.73 10.74 -8.24
C LEU A 128 -15.95 11.18 -7.00
N ILE A 129 -16.61 11.88 -6.07
CA ILE A 129 -16.01 12.28 -4.77
C ILE A 129 -15.64 11.03 -3.96
N ASN A 130 -16.51 10.02 -3.92
CA ASN A 130 -16.24 8.77 -3.21
C ASN A 130 -15.11 7.98 -3.86
N GLN A 131 -15.05 7.96 -5.19
CA GLN A 131 -13.96 7.33 -5.94
C GLN A 131 -12.60 7.97 -5.59
N ASP A 132 -12.51 9.30 -5.57
CA ASP A 132 -11.28 10.02 -5.21
C ASP A 132 -10.85 9.72 -3.76
N LYS A 133 -11.80 9.69 -2.81
CA LYS A 133 -11.51 9.31 -1.42
C LYS A 133 -10.95 7.89 -1.32
N LEU A 134 -11.57 6.93 -2.01
CA LEU A 134 -11.12 5.53 -2.02
C LEU A 134 -9.76 5.38 -2.69
N PHE A 135 -9.50 6.11 -3.78
CA PHE A 135 -8.20 6.15 -4.44
C PHE A 135 -7.12 6.66 -3.50
N LYS A 136 -7.38 7.75 -2.76
CA LYS A 136 -6.45 8.30 -1.76
C LYS A 136 -6.16 7.31 -0.63
N GLN A 137 -7.19 6.62 -0.12
CA GLN A 137 -7.01 5.56 0.88
C GLN A 137 -6.14 4.42 0.35
N CYS A 138 -6.41 3.95 -0.87
CA CYS A 138 -5.61 2.89 -1.51
C CYS A 138 -4.16 3.32 -1.71
N ARG A 139 -3.94 4.55 -2.19
CA ARG A 139 -2.61 5.10 -2.42
C ARG A 139 -1.81 5.23 -1.14
N GLN A 140 -2.45 5.72 -0.07
CA GLN A 140 -1.81 5.86 1.24
C GLN A 140 -1.40 4.49 1.79
N ALA A 141 -2.35 3.55 1.87
CA ALA A 141 -2.08 2.20 2.35
C ALA A 141 -1.04 1.47 1.48
N SER A 142 -1.08 1.68 0.16
CA SER A 142 -0.08 1.14 -0.77
C SER A 142 1.33 1.69 -0.54
N SER A 143 1.45 2.97 -0.14
CA SER A 143 2.74 3.57 0.20
C SER A 143 3.28 2.98 1.50
N ASP A 144 2.41 2.81 2.51
CA ASP A 144 2.79 2.33 3.84
C ASP A 144 3.18 0.85 3.83
N LEU A 145 2.49 0.04 3.03
CA LEU A 145 2.74 -1.40 2.87
C LEU A 145 3.92 -1.74 1.93
N GLY A 146 4.55 -0.75 1.29
CA GLY A 146 5.63 -1.02 0.34
C GLY A 146 5.16 -1.55 -1.03
N LEU A 147 3.92 -1.30 -1.42
CA LEU A 147 3.36 -1.81 -2.69
C LEU A 147 3.72 -0.93 -3.90
N THR A 148 4.23 0.28 -3.70
CA THR A 148 4.74 1.14 -4.78
C THR A 148 6.25 0.98 -4.98
N ILE A 149 6.75 1.26 -6.19
CA ILE A 149 8.20 1.23 -6.48
C ILE A 149 8.94 2.18 -5.54
N SER A 150 8.47 3.43 -5.41
CA SER A 150 9.10 4.44 -4.56
C SER A 150 9.10 4.06 -3.08
N SER A 151 8.03 3.42 -2.57
CA SER A 151 8.02 2.92 -1.19
C SER A 151 9.01 1.77 -1.00
N ARG A 152 9.12 0.85 -1.97
CA ARG A 152 10.12 -0.24 -1.91
C ARG A 152 11.54 0.31 -1.89
N CYS A 153 11.87 1.27 -2.74
CA CYS A 153 13.22 1.87 -2.75
C CYS A 153 13.60 2.53 -1.41
N LYS A 154 12.62 2.94 -0.59
CA LYS A 154 12.87 3.46 0.78
C LYS A 154 13.03 2.35 1.82
N LEU A 155 12.44 1.18 1.57
CA LEU A 155 12.41 0.02 2.47
C LEU A 155 13.55 -0.97 2.19
N VAL A 156 14.04 -1.05 0.96
CA VAL A 156 15.17 -1.89 0.59
C VAL A 156 16.43 -1.32 1.23
N ILE A 157 16.88 -2.00 2.27
CA ILE A 157 18.24 -1.89 2.78
C ILE A 157 19.13 -2.61 1.75
N PRO A 158 20.07 -1.92 1.08
CA PRO A 158 21.02 -2.60 0.21
C PRO A 158 21.77 -3.63 1.04
N LYS A 159 21.64 -4.92 0.68
CA LYS A 159 22.48 -5.95 1.25
C LYS A 159 23.92 -5.59 0.85
N LYS A 160 24.81 -5.45 1.82
CA LYS A 160 26.24 -5.53 1.51
C LYS A 160 26.47 -6.97 1.09
N ASP A 161 27.04 -7.18 -0.09
CA ASP A 161 27.71 -8.44 -0.37
C ASP A 161 28.82 -8.56 0.68
N ASP A 162 28.64 -9.49 1.61
CA ASP A 162 29.68 -9.85 2.59
C ASP A 162 30.88 -10.53 1.92
N ASP A 163 30.82 -10.77 0.60
CA ASP A 163 31.92 -11.22 -0.27
C ASP A 163 32.91 -10.10 -0.62
N LYS A 164 33.18 -9.16 0.30
CA LYS A 164 34.43 -8.40 0.18
C LYS A 164 35.57 -9.36 0.53
N PRO A 165 36.53 -9.62 -0.38
CA PRO A 165 37.72 -10.37 0.00
C PRO A 165 38.35 -9.70 1.22
N LYS A 166 38.64 -10.50 2.25
CA LYS A 166 39.31 -10.02 3.47
C LYS A 166 40.52 -9.18 3.06
N SER A 167 40.74 -8.03 3.70
CA SER A 167 41.96 -7.29 3.43
C SER A 167 43.17 -8.14 3.84
N LYS A 168 44.33 -7.91 3.23
CA LYS A 168 45.57 -8.65 3.56
C LYS A 168 45.91 -8.54 5.05
N GLU A 169 45.49 -7.48 5.73
CA GLU A 169 45.64 -7.31 7.17
C GLU A 169 44.70 -8.24 7.97
N GLU A 170 43.44 -8.41 7.56
CA GLU A 170 42.50 -9.33 8.22
C GLU A 170 42.91 -10.81 8.05
N GLU A 171 43.54 -11.18 6.93
CA GLU A 171 44.12 -12.52 6.75
C GLU A 171 45.36 -12.77 7.61
N ARG A 172 46.21 -11.75 7.80
CA ARG A 172 47.49 -11.88 8.52
C ARG A 172 47.35 -11.84 10.04
N PHE A 173 46.35 -11.16 10.57
CA PHE A 173 46.24 -10.90 12.01
C PHE A 173 44.98 -11.47 12.66
N GLY A 174 44.06 -12.08 11.90
CA GLY A 174 42.77 -12.60 12.41
C GLY A 174 42.84 -13.88 13.25
N GLY A 175 44.04 -14.44 13.49
CA GLY A 175 44.24 -15.71 14.22
C GLY A 175 44.94 -15.57 15.57
N ARG A 176 45.09 -14.36 16.12
CA ARG A 176 45.68 -14.14 17.45
C ARG A 176 44.80 -13.23 18.30
N MET A 177 43.82 -13.83 18.95
CA MET A 177 43.32 -13.49 20.29
C MET A 177 42.49 -14.65 20.81
#